data_AF-A0A956YZL7-F1
#
_entry.id   AF-A0A956YZL7-F1
#
_cell.length_a   1.000
_cell.length_b   1.000
_cell.length_c   1.000
_cell.angle_alpha   90.00
_cell.angle_beta   90.00
_cell.angle_gamma   90.00
#
_symmetry.space_group_name_H-M   'P 1'
#
loop_
_entity.id
_entity.type
_entity.pdbx_description
1 polymer ?
#
loop_
_entity_poly.entity_id
_entity_poly.type
_entity_poly.pdbx_seq_one_letter_code
_entity_poly.pdbx_strand_id
1 'polypeptide(L)'
;MSRIFINYRRQDSEGYVGRLYDHLSQQFDPSDIFMDVEAMKPGVDFVKVLEDAVLACDVFIAIIGPQWLDVQNEAGTRRLDEERDFVRIEIESALKHNKLVIPVLVGRATMPGTRDLPKSIAALARRNAFELSHQRFAYDAEQLAQTIKAAIVPVKPTSKPRASSETLRRKMRELKNLRDQLFDAKTSPLYAHRIENHYFPVLGDGNPDANILFIGQGPGEYEAMQGIPFVGASGDVLDEMLLTIGLKREDTYITNIIHDRTPDNRDPIPAEIEFYAPYVDRVIEIIQPGVIVPLGRFSMGYILRKYDLPEKRMRIGQLHGKLLQTQTKHGSAFILPIYHPAMVLYSARERDTLRQDFQQLKPFV
;
A
#
# COMPACT_ATOMS: atom_id res chain seq x y z
N MET A 1 -3.82 -5.69 -11.68
CA MET A 1 -2.73 -4.68 -11.65
C MET A 1 -1.48 -5.52 -11.65
N SER A 2 -0.59 -5.37 -12.62
CA SER A 2 0.44 -6.39 -12.85
C SER A 2 1.42 -6.47 -11.67
N ARG A 3 1.54 -7.66 -11.07
CA ARG A 3 2.37 -7.94 -9.90
C ARG A 3 3.80 -8.34 -10.28
N ILE A 4 3.99 -8.81 -11.51
CA ILE A 4 5.28 -9.24 -12.06
C ILE A 4 5.61 -8.33 -13.24
N PHE A 5 6.80 -7.75 -13.26
CA PHE A 5 7.32 -6.98 -14.38
C PHE A 5 8.50 -7.71 -15.01
N ILE A 6 8.46 -8.02 -16.30
CA ILE A 6 9.55 -8.66 -17.04
C ILE A 6 10.26 -7.61 -17.91
N ASN A 7 11.43 -7.19 -17.46
CA ASN A 7 12.34 -6.29 -18.16
C ASN A 7 13.36 -7.10 -18.96
N TYR A 8 13.49 -6.80 -20.25
CA TYR A 8 14.42 -7.51 -21.13
C TYR A 8 14.81 -6.66 -22.33
N ARG A 9 15.90 -7.06 -22.99
CA ARG A 9 16.36 -6.46 -24.25
C ARG A 9 15.99 -7.41 -25.40
N ARG A 10 15.05 -7.01 -26.27
CA ARG A 10 14.52 -7.85 -27.37
C ARG A 10 15.64 -8.47 -28.23
N GLN A 11 16.61 -7.65 -28.65
CA GLN A 11 17.76 -8.07 -29.48
C GLN A 11 18.63 -9.17 -28.84
N ASP A 12 18.53 -9.40 -27.54
CA ASP A 12 19.43 -10.25 -26.76
C ASP A 12 18.74 -11.50 -26.18
N SER A 13 17.46 -11.39 -25.79
CA SER A 13 16.81 -12.43 -24.95
C SER A 13 15.37 -12.77 -25.32
N GLU A 14 14.82 -12.26 -26.43
CA GLU A 14 13.41 -12.42 -26.82
C GLU A 14 12.91 -13.88 -26.77
N GLY A 15 13.68 -14.84 -27.30
CA GLY A 15 13.30 -16.25 -27.28
C GLY A 15 13.23 -16.89 -25.89
N TYR A 16 14.05 -16.43 -24.94
CA TYR A 16 13.98 -16.90 -23.55
C TYR A 16 12.81 -16.26 -22.80
N VAL A 17 12.58 -14.97 -23.08
CA VAL A 17 11.53 -14.17 -22.44
C VAL A 17 10.15 -14.69 -22.79
N GLY A 18 9.87 -14.95 -24.08
CA GLY A 18 8.58 -15.51 -24.50
C GLY A 18 8.29 -16.85 -23.81
N ARG A 19 9.29 -17.75 -23.76
CA ARG A 19 9.14 -19.04 -23.07
C ARG A 19 8.93 -18.89 -21.56
N LEU A 20 9.59 -17.90 -20.94
CA LEU A 20 9.41 -17.64 -19.51
C LEU A 20 8.02 -17.09 -19.23
N TYR A 21 7.54 -16.17 -20.09
CA TYR A 21 6.19 -15.63 -20.01
C TYR A 21 5.13 -16.72 -20.13
N ASP A 22 5.27 -17.62 -21.10
CA ASP A 22 4.35 -18.75 -21.27
C ASP A 22 4.31 -19.62 -20.00
N HIS A 23 5.47 -19.89 -19.40
CA HIS A 23 5.55 -20.70 -18.18
C HIS A 23 4.97 -19.97 -16.95
N LEU A 24 5.26 -18.68 -16.78
CA LEU A 24 4.69 -17.88 -15.70
C LEU A 24 3.17 -17.74 -15.87
N SER A 25 2.67 -17.61 -17.09
CA SER A 25 1.22 -17.50 -17.39
C SER A 25 0.44 -18.79 -17.08
N GLN A 26 1.12 -19.92 -16.92
CA GLN A 26 0.50 -21.15 -16.40
C GLN A 26 0.33 -21.12 -14.88
N GLN A 27 1.09 -20.27 -14.19
CA GLN A 27 1.19 -20.23 -12.74
C GLN A 27 0.59 -18.96 -12.09
N PHE A 28 0.43 -17.89 -12.87
CA PHE A 28 -0.12 -16.60 -12.49
C PHE A 28 -1.17 -16.16 -13.51
N ASP A 29 -2.08 -15.28 -13.12
CA ASP A 29 -3.02 -14.67 -14.07
C ASP A 29 -2.22 -13.83 -15.10
N PRO A 30 -2.47 -13.95 -16.42
CA PRO A 30 -1.76 -13.15 -17.42
C PRO A 30 -1.88 -11.63 -17.19
N SER A 31 -2.95 -11.15 -16.56
CA SER A 31 -3.10 -9.74 -16.18
C SER A 31 -2.18 -9.29 -15.03
N ASP A 32 -1.62 -10.26 -14.28
CA ASP A 32 -0.63 -10.03 -13.24
C ASP A 32 0.81 -9.94 -13.81
N ILE A 33 1.02 -10.27 -15.08
CA ILE A 33 2.34 -10.24 -15.72
C ILE A 33 2.40 -9.11 -16.74
N PHE A 34 3.26 -8.14 -16.50
CA PHE A 34 3.59 -7.10 -17.47
C PHE A 34 4.85 -7.52 -18.22
N MET A 35 4.72 -7.70 -19.53
CA MET A 35 5.82 -7.95 -20.45
C MET A 35 5.51 -7.27 -21.77
N ASP A 36 6.37 -6.33 -22.15
CA ASP A 36 6.34 -5.67 -23.45
C ASP A 36 5.03 -4.87 -23.75
N VAL A 37 5.13 -3.95 -24.70
CA VAL A 37 4.19 -2.83 -24.91
C VAL A 37 3.10 -3.14 -25.93
N GLU A 38 3.13 -4.31 -26.55
CA GLU A 38 2.37 -4.59 -27.78
C GLU A 38 0.84 -4.62 -27.60
N ALA A 39 0.35 -4.56 -26.35
CA ALA A 39 -1.08 -4.51 -26.03
C ALA A 39 -1.65 -3.08 -25.82
N MET A 40 -0.90 -2.01 -26.08
CA MET A 40 -1.32 -0.64 -25.71
C MET A 40 -2.17 0.07 -26.77
N LYS A 41 -3.18 0.83 -26.31
CA LYS A 41 -4.04 1.66 -27.16
C LYS A 41 -3.25 2.81 -27.79
N PRO A 42 -3.47 3.16 -29.07
CA PRO A 42 -2.87 4.34 -29.68
C PRO A 42 -3.13 5.63 -28.86
N GLY A 43 -2.10 6.46 -28.67
CA GLY A 43 -2.20 7.77 -28.02
C GLY A 43 -1.90 7.82 -26.51
N VAL A 44 -1.52 6.70 -25.89
CA VAL A 44 -1.07 6.69 -24.48
C VAL A 44 0.38 7.19 -24.34
N ASP A 45 0.66 7.89 -23.24
CA ASP A 45 2.04 8.26 -22.87
C ASP A 45 2.76 7.01 -22.36
N PHE A 46 3.61 6.45 -23.22
CA PHE A 46 4.31 5.21 -22.98
C PHE A 46 5.23 5.25 -21.75
N VAL A 47 5.93 6.36 -21.54
CA VAL A 47 6.86 6.53 -20.41
C VAL A 47 6.09 6.43 -19.10
N LYS A 48 4.92 7.09 -19.05
CA LYS A 48 4.05 7.06 -17.89
C LYS A 48 3.48 5.65 -17.62
N VAL A 49 3.07 4.92 -18.66
CA VAL A 49 2.53 3.56 -18.48
C VAL A 49 3.61 2.61 -17.95
N LEU A 50 4.84 2.71 -18.46
CA LEU A 50 5.96 1.92 -17.93
C LEU A 50 6.25 2.26 -16.47
N GLU A 51 6.31 3.55 -16.12
CA GLU A 51 6.56 3.97 -14.75
C GLU A 51 5.46 3.46 -13.81
N ASP A 52 4.19 3.61 -14.20
CA ASP A 52 3.04 3.09 -13.45
C ASP A 52 3.10 1.56 -13.30
N ALA A 53 3.54 0.83 -14.34
CA ALA A 53 3.67 -0.63 -14.31
C ALA A 53 4.80 -1.09 -13.37
N VAL A 54 5.97 -0.42 -13.40
CA VAL A 54 7.06 -0.71 -12.45
C VAL A 54 6.64 -0.38 -11.02
N LEU A 55 5.91 0.71 -10.81
CA LEU A 55 5.38 1.07 -9.49
C LEU A 55 4.32 0.09 -8.98
N ALA A 56 3.51 -0.49 -9.87
CA ALA A 56 2.48 -1.45 -9.50
C ALA A 56 3.02 -2.87 -9.22
N CYS A 57 4.21 -3.22 -9.74
CA CYS A 57 4.75 -4.57 -9.57
C CYS A 57 5.26 -4.83 -8.15
N ASP A 58 5.13 -6.08 -7.70
CA ASP A 58 5.73 -6.60 -6.47
C ASP A 58 7.14 -7.16 -6.77
N VAL A 59 7.28 -7.83 -7.93
CA VAL A 59 8.53 -8.45 -8.39
C VAL A 59 8.93 -7.91 -9.76
N PHE A 60 10.18 -7.49 -9.88
CA PHE A 60 10.79 -7.01 -11.11
C PHE A 60 11.87 -8.00 -11.56
N ILE A 61 11.69 -8.60 -12.73
CA ILE A 61 12.59 -9.59 -13.32
C ILE A 61 13.44 -8.89 -14.37
N ALA A 62 14.75 -8.81 -14.15
CA ALA A 62 15.69 -8.23 -15.11
C ALA A 62 16.38 -9.36 -15.90
N ILE A 63 15.95 -9.61 -17.13
CA ILE A 63 16.56 -10.63 -18.00
C ILE A 63 17.86 -10.09 -18.58
N ILE A 64 18.94 -10.82 -18.33
CA ILE A 64 20.30 -10.49 -18.78
C ILE A 64 20.78 -11.64 -19.68
N GLY A 65 20.87 -11.38 -20.98
CA GLY A 65 21.49 -12.27 -21.94
C GLY A 65 22.95 -11.90 -22.25
N PRO A 66 23.61 -12.66 -23.13
CA PRO A 66 25.05 -12.55 -23.35
C PRO A 66 25.52 -11.20 -23.91
N GLN A 67 24.67 -10.50 -24.65
CA GLN A 67 24.99 -9.22 -25.27
C GLN A 67 24.40 -8.05 -24.49
N TRP A 68 23.63 -8.30 -23.42
CA TRP A 68 22.86 -7.30 -22.67
C TRP A 68 23.64 -6.03 -22.32
N LEU A 69 24.89 -6.20 -21.88
CA LEU A 69 25.80 -5.14 -21.45
C LEU A 69 26.36 -4.32 -22.61
N ASP A 70 26.62 -4.98 -23.74
CA ASP A 70 27.44 -4.46 -24.84
C ASP A 70 26.61 -4.05 -26.08
N VAL A 71 25.29 -4.20 -26.04
CA VAL A 71 24.43 -3.71 -27.13
C VAL A 71 24.64 -2.22 -27.34
N GLN A 72 24.96 -1.84 -28.57
CA GLN A 72 25.21 -0.46 -28.98
C GLN A 72 24.05 0.10 -29.81
N ASN A 73 23.93 1.43 -29.82
CA ASN A 73 23.10 2.15 -30.78
C ASN A 73 23.82 2.32 -32.14
N GLU A 74 23.17 2.99 -33.09
CA GLU A 74 23.74 3.27 -34.42
C GLU A 74 25.02 4.12 -34.35
N ALA A 75 25.22 4.88 -33.27
CA ALA A 75 26.42 5.68 -33.02
C ALA A 75 27.55 4.91 -32.30
N GLY A 76 27.40 3.61 -32.06
CA GLY A 76 28.40 2.77 -31.39
C GLY A 76 28.50 2.98 -29.88
N THR A 77 27.58 3.74 -29.27
CA THR A 77 27.53 3.93 -27.81
C THR A 77 26.72 2.80 -27.18
N ARG A 78 27.19 2.26 -26.04
CA ARG A 78 26.42 1.25 -25.31
C ARG A 78 25.08 1.82 -24.88
N ARG A 79 24.00 1.11 -25.18
CA ARG A 79 22.64 1.58 -24.90
C ARG A 79 22.42 1.85 -23.41
N LEU A 80 22.99 1.05 -22.52
CA LEU A 80 22.88 1.27 -21.07
C LEU A 80 23.48 2.60 -20.62
N ASP A 81 24.45 3.15 -21.34
CA ASP A 81 25.04 4.45 -20.99
C ASP A 81 24.13 5.62 -21.41
N GLU A 82 23.14 5.38 -22.28
CA GLU A 82 22.14 6.38 -22.67
C GLU A 82 21.09 6.59 -21.59
N GLU A 83 20.80 7.85 -21.25
CA GLU A 83 19.76 8.20 -20.28
C GLU A 83 18.34 7.83 -20.72
N ARG A 84 18.14 7.59 -22.03
CA ARG A 84 16.84 7.26 -22.64
C ARG A 84 16.63 5.76 -22.87
N ASP A 85 17.57 4.90 -22.49
CA ASP A 85 17.39 3.46 -22.65
C ASP A 85 16.34 2.93 -21.66
N PHE A 86 15.23 2.44 -22.20
CA PHE A 86 14.10 1.96 -21.40
C PHE A 86 14.49 0.86 -20.42
N VAL A 87 15.38 -0.06 -20.83
CA VAL A 87 15.84 -1.14 -19.94
C VAL A 87 16.51 -0.55 -18.70
N ARG A 88 17.39 0.44 -18.88
CA ARG A 88 18.01 1.16 -17.76
C ARG A 88 16.98 1.92 -16.92
N ILE A 89 16.08 2.68 -17.55
CA ILE A 89 15.08 3.50 -16.84
C ILE A 89 14.20 2.63 -15.93
N GLU A 90 13.75 1.48 -16.43
CA GLU A 90 12.90 0.55 -15.68
C GLU A 90 13.64 -0.07 -14.49
N ILE A 91 14.89 -0.53 -14.69
CA ILE A 91 15.72 -1.06 -13.61
C ILE A 91 16.02 0.02 -12.57
N GLU A 92 16.35 1.22 -13.00
CA GLU A 92 16.60 2.37 -12.13
C GLU A 92 15.37 2.69 -11.28
N SER A 93 14.19 2.74 -11.90
CA SER A 93 12.93 2.95 -11.20
C SER A 93 12.63 1.83 -10.20
N ALA A 94 12.80 0.57 -10.59
CA ALA A 94 12.56 -0.58 -9.70
C ALA A 94 13.49 -0.56 -8.48
N LEU A 95 14.78 -0.26 -8.68
CA LEU A 95 15.75 -0.14 -7.59
C LEU A 95 15.43 1.06 -6.68
N LYS A 96 15.08 2.21 -7.26
CA LYS A 96 14.73 3.43 -6.51
C LYS A 96 13.50 3.23 -5.62
N HIS A 97 12.52 2.44 -6.07
CA HIS A 97 11.29 2.15 -5.33
C HIS A 97 11.37 0.87 -4.49
N ASN A 98 12.59 0.35 -4.24
CA ASN A 98 12.84 -0.84 -3.41
C ASN A 98 12.02 -2.08 -3.83
N LYS A 99 11.77 -2.24 -5.13
CA LYS A 99 11.11 -3.45 -5.66
C LYS A 99 12.00 -4.68 -5.46
N LEU A 100 11.38 -5.87 -5.43
CA LEU A 100 12.15 -7.10 -5.47
C LEU A 100 12.71 -7.31 -6.88
N VAL A 101 13.93 -6.84 -7.12
CA VAL A 101 14.64 -6.99 -8.39
C VAL A 101 15.39 -8.31 -8.40
N ILE A 102 14.99 -9.22 -9.30
CA ILE A 102 15.61 -10.54 -9.53
C ILE A 102 16.33 -10.50 -10.90
N PRO A 103 17.67 -10.44 -10.93
CA PRO A 103 18.41 -10.67 -12.17
C PRO A 103 18.25 -12.11 -12.60
N VAL A 104 17.90 -12.34 -13.87
CA VAL A 104 17.81 -13.69 -14.46
C VAL A 104 18.78 -13.79 -15.62
N LEU A 105 19.78 -14.67 -15.48
CA LEU A 105 20.80 -14.92 -16.48
C LEU A 105 20.29 -15.94 -17.48
N VAL A 106 20.32 -15.60 -18.78
CA VAL A 106 19.93 -16.49 -19.88
C VAL A 106 21.09 -16.68 -20.85
N GLY A 107 21.07 -17.77 -21.62
CA GLY A 107 22.06 -17.96 -22.70
C GLY A 107 23.52 -18.05 -22.26
N ARG A 108 23.78 -18.48 -21.00
CA ARG A 108 25.12 -18.48 -20.36
C ARG A 108 25.69 -17.08 -20.12
N ALA A 109 24.83 -16.07 -20.00
CA ALA A 109 25.23 -14.76 -19.55
C ALA A 109 25.89 -14.81 -18.17
N THR A 110 26.75 -13.83 -17.91
CA THR A 110 27.37 -13.63 -16.60
C THR A 110 26.86 -12.33 -16.00
N MET A 111 26.84 -12.26 -14.67
CA MET A 111 26.37 -11.06 -14.00
C MET A 111 27.35 -9.90 -14.25
N PRO A 112 26.90 -8.72 -14.72
CA PRO A 112 27.76 -7.56 -14.91
C PRO A 112 28.41 -7.09 -13.60
N GLY A 113 29.64 -6.60 -13.67
CA GLY A 113 30.31 -6.00 -12.53
C GLY A 113 29.75 -4.61 -12.20
N THR A 114 29.87 -4.18 -10.93
CA THR A 114 29.43 -2.84 -10.50
C THR A 114 30.09 -1.69 -11.28
N ARG A 115 31.29 -1.91 -11.85
CA ARG A 115 32.03 -0.92 -12.63
C ARG A 115 31.57 -0.83 -14.09
N ASP A 116 30.92 -1.88 -14.58
CA ASP A 116 30.51 -1.99 -15.98
C ASP A 116 29.14 -1.32 -16.20
N LEU A 117 28.42 -1.08 -15.10
CA LEU A 117 27.07 -0.52 -15.05
C LEU A 117 27.08 0.99 -14.76
N PRO A 118 26.12 1.75 -15.33
CA PRO A 118 25.83 3.11 -14.89
C PRO A 118 25.56 3.20 -13.38
N LYS A 119 25.98 4.31 -12.75
CA LYS A 119 25.86 4.52 -11.29
C LYS A 119 24.43 4.31 -10.78
N SER A 120 23.41 4.66 -11.56
CA SER A 120 22.01 4.56 -11.14
C SER A 120 21.50 3.13 -11.02
N ILE A 121 22.07 2.19 -11.79
CA ILE A 121 21.69 0.76 -11.76
C ILE A 121 22.78 -0.15 -11.20
N ALA A 122 23.91 0.41 -10.74
CA ALA A 122 25.05 -0.34 -10.22
C ALA A 122 24.69 -1.28 -9.04
N ALA A 123 23.60 -1.00 -8.31
CA ALA A 123 23.08 -1.87 -7.26
C ALA A 123 22.52 -3.20 -7.79
N LEU A 124 22.18 -3.30 -9.08
CA LEU A 124 21.76 -4.54 -9.73
C LEU A 124 22.82 -5.63 -9.60
N ALA A 125 24.10 -5.28 -9.80
CA ALA A 125 25.24 -6.21 -9.70
C ALA A 125 25.43 -6.84 -8.31
N ARG A 126 24.78 -6.29 -7.28
CA ARG A 126 24.84 -6.81 -5.90
C ARG A 126 23.68 -7.75 -5.56
N ARG A 127 22.76 -7.97 -6.49
CA ARG A 127 21.60 -8.87 -6.32
C ARG A 127 22.02 -10.30 -6.65
N ASN A 128 21.44 -11.27 -5.96
CA ASN A 128 21.65 -12.68 -6.27
C ASN A 128 20.91 -13.01 -7.58
N ALA A 129 21.64 -13.51 -8.56
CA ALA A 129 21.08 -13.81 -9.87
C ALA A 129 20.51 -15.24 -9.90
N PHE A 130 19.41 -15.41 -10.62
CA PHE A 130 18.83 -16.71 -10.92
C PHE A 130 19.27 -17.14 -12.33
N GLU A 131 19.75 -18.36 -12.50
CA GLU A 131 20.14 -18.86 -13.83
C GLU A 131 18.98 -19.62 -14.49
N LEU A 132 18.64 -19.24 -15.71
CA LEU A 132 17.63 -19.92 -16.52
C LEU A 132 18.32 -20.63 -17.70
N SER A 133 18.62 -21.91 -17.51
CA SER A 133 19.39 -22.70 -18.47
C SER A 133 18.50 -23.22 -19.61
N HIS A 134 19.07 -23.37 -20.81
CA HIS A 134 18.34 -23.98 -21.93
C HIS A 134 17.99 -25.46 -21.68
N GLN A 135 18.90 -26.20 -21.03
CA GLN A 135 18.76 -27.65 -20.82
C GLN A 135 17.69 -27.99 -19.78
N ARG A 136 17.56 -27.18 -18.72
CA ARG A 136 16.60 -27.40 -17.62
C ARG A 136 15.53 -26.33 -17.56
N PHE A 137 15.22 -25.71 -18.70
CA PHE A 137 14.39 -24.51 -18.75
C PHE A 137 13.08 -24.66 -17.97
N ALA A 138 12.34 -25.75 -18.14
CA ALA A 138 11.07 -25.96 -17.44
C ALA A 138 11.25 -26.02 -15.92
N TYR A 139 12.27 -26.74 -15.44
CA TYR A 139 12.59 -26.83 -14.02
C TYR A 139 13.05 -25.48 -13.45
N ASP A 140 13.97 -24.81 -14.14
CA ASP A 140 14.50 -23.51 -13.71
C ASP A 140 13.38 -22.45 -13.70
N ALA A 141 12.50 -22.43 -14.72
CA ALA A 141 11.34 -21.55 -14.77
C ALA A 141 10.34 -21.84 -13.65
N GLU A 142 10.13 -23.12 -13.31
CA GLU A 142 9.25 -23.49 -12.20
C GLU A 142 9.84 -23.09 -10.85
N GLN A 143 11.14 -23.25 -10.64
CA GLN A 143 11.84 -22.78 -9.43
C GLN A 143 11.81 -21.26 -9.30
N LEU A 144 11.97 -20.54 -10.41
CA LEU A 144 11.78 -19.09 -10.45
C LEU A 144 10.33 -18.72 -10.12
N ALA A 145 9.34 -19.41 -10.71
CA ALA A 145 7.93 -19.20 -10.42
C ALA A 145 7.61 -19.47 -8.93
N GLN A 146 8.19 -20.49 -8.31
CA GLN A 146 8.05 -20.76 -6.88
C GLN A 146 8.68 -19.66 -6.02
N THR A 147 9.85 -19.16 -6.40
CA THR A 147 10.51 -18.02 -5.74
C THR A 147 9.66 -16.76 -5.83
N ILE A 148 9.12 -16.47 -7.02
CA ILE A 148 8.20 -15.37 -7.25
C ILE A 148 6.93 -15.58 -6.43
N LYS A 149 6.34 -16.79 -6.42
CA LYS A 149 5.19 -17.11 -5.58
C LYS A 149 5.50 -16.83 -4.12
N ALA A 150 6.64 -17.28 -3.60
CA ALA A 150 7.09 -17.03 -2.22
C ALA A 150 7.22 -15.54 -1.89
N ALA A 151 7.69 -14.74 -2.85
CA ALA A 151 7.87 -13.29 -2.71
C ALA A 151 6.57 -12.47 -2.93
N ILE A 152 5.69 -12.95 -3.81
CA ILE A 152 4.36 -12.41 -4.10
C ILE A 152 3.34 -12.96 -3.12
N VAL A 153 3.68 -13.96 -2.27
CA VAL A 153 2.82 -14.28 -1.12
C VAL A 153 2.74 -12.97 -0.36
N PRO A 154 1.57 -12.28 -0.37
CA PRO A 154 1.41 -11.15 0.52
C PRO A 154 1.75 -11.69 1.90
N VAL A 155 2.40 -10.92 2.77
CA VAL A 155 2.40 -11.24 4.21
C VAL A 155 0.97 -11.67 4.49
N LYS A 156 0.72 -12.97 4.73
CA LYS A 156 -0.67 -13.42 4.77
C LYS A 156 -1.29 -12.56 5.84
N PRO A 157 -2.35 -11.79 5.51
CA PRO A 157 -2.96 -10.97 6.52
C PRO A 157 -3.40 -11.96 7.59
N THR A 158 -2.72 -11.86 8.72
CA THR A 158 -2.76 -12.81 9.82
C THR A 158 -3.17 -12.00 11.02
N SER A 159 -4.05 -12.58 11.82
CA SER A 159 -4.49 -12.00 13.08
C SER A 159 -3.26 -11.64 13.92
N LYS A 160 -3.13 -10.36 14.27
CA LYS A 160 -2.12 -9.90 15.23
C LYS A 160 -2.15 -10.78 16.49
N PRO A 161 -0.99 -11.24 17.00
CA PRO A 161 -0.94 -12.03 18.23
C PRO A 161 -1.56 -11.28 19.40
N ARG A 162 -2.37 -11.97 20.19
CA ARG A 162 -3.04 -11.38 21.36
C ARG A 162 -1.99 -10.88 22.37
N ALA A 163 -2.14 -9.64 22.81
CA ALA A 163 -1.29 -9.01 23.79
C ALA A 163 -1.37 -9.71 25.15
N SER A 164 -0.24 -9.72 25.86
CA SER A 164 -0.22 -10.08 27.28
C SER A 164 -1.05 -9.09 28.12
N SER A 165 -1.53 -9.51 29.28
CA SER A 165 -2.30 -8.65 30.18
C SER A 165 -1.52 -7.39 30.60
N GLU A 166 -0.20 -7.49 30.77
CA GLU A 166 0.66 -6.36 31.07
C GLU A 166 0.72 -5.37 29.90
N THR A 167 0.88 -5.88 28.68
CA THR A 167 0.88 -5.06 27.46
C THR A 167 -0.45 -4.34 27.28
N LEU A 168 -1.58 -5.02 27.50
CA LEU A 168 -2.91 -4.43 27.41
C LEU A 168 -3.09 -3.29 28.43
N ARG A 169 -2.69 -3.50 29.70
CA ARG A 169 -2.73 -2.46 30.74
C ARG A 169 -1.86 -1.25 30.38
N ARG A 170 -0.68 -1.47 29.78
CA ARG A 170 0.19 -0.39 29.29
C ARG A 170 -0.53 0.42 28.20
N LYS A 171 -1.04 -0.25 27.17
CA LYS A 171 -1.75 0.41 26.05
C LYS A 171 -2.95 1.22 26.55
N MET A 172 -3.76 0.67 27.46
CA MET A 172 -4.89 1.38 28.07
C MET A 172 -4.44 2.67 28.80
N ARG A 173 -3.32 2.61 29.53
CA ARG A 173 -2.77 3.78 30.22
C ARG A 173 -2.27 4.82 29.23
N GLU A 174 -1.58 4.41 28.17
CA GLU A 174 -1.09 5.32 27.14
C GLU A 174 -2.24 6.01 26.39
N LEU A 175 -3.30 5.27 26.04
CA LEU A 175 -4.50 5.83 25.42
C LEU A 175 -5.22 6.80 26.36
N LYS A 176 -5.31 6.48 27.66
CA LYS A 176 -5.87 7.39 28.66
C LYS A 176 -5.07 8.69 28.74
N ASN A 177 -3.74 8.59 28.89
CA ASN A 177 -2.88 9.78 28.95
C ASN A 177 -2.99 10.63 27.68
N LEU A 178 -3.10 9.99 26.51
CA LEU A 178 -3.28 10.69 25.24
C LEU A 178 -4.64 11.40 25.17
N ARG A 179 -5.69 10.79 25.72
CA ARG A 179 -7.02 11.40 25.83
C ARG A 179 -7.00 12.61 26.76
N ASP A 180 -6.33 12.50 27.90
CA ASP A 180 -6.18 13.60 28.87
C ASP A 180 -5.42 14.78 28.23
N GLN A 181 -4.33 14.51 27.50
CA GLN A 181 -3.58 15.52 26.73
C GLN A 181 -4.44 16.22 25.69
N LEU A 182 -5.24 15.46 24.93
CA LEU A 182 -6.13 16.00 23.90
C LEU A 182 -7.24 16.88 24.51
N PHE A 183 -7.77 16.46 25.66
CA PHE A 183 -8.77 17.23 26.39
C PHE A 183 -8.22 18.60 26.82
N ASP A 184 -6.99 18.62 27.32
CA ASP A 184 -6.30 19.83 27.78
C ASP A 184 -5.67 20.66 26.66
N ALA A 185 -5.78 20.24 25.40
CA ALA A 185 -5.15 20.88 24.25
C ALA A 185 -5.86 22.19 23.84
N LYS A 186 -5.65 23.26 24.61
CA LYS A 186 -6.23 24.60 24.38
C LYS A 186 -5.72 25.30 23.12
N THR A 187 -4.62 24.82 22.55
CA THR A 187 -4.01 25.31 21.31
C THR A 187 -4.65 24.71 20.05
N SER A 188 -5.64 23.84 20.19
CA SER A 188 -6.40 23.31 19.05
C SER A 188 -7.01 24.44 18.20
N PRO A 189 -6.87 24.41 16.87
CA PRO A 189 -7.54 25.35 15.96
C PRO A 189 -9.07 25.34 16.09
N LEU A 190 -9.63 24.24 16.63
CA LEU A 190 -11.06 24.04 16.83
C LEU A 190 -11.49 24.23 18.30
N TYR A 191 -10.57 24.64 19.18
CA TYR A 191 -10.84 24.78 20.62
C TYR A 191 -12.00 25.74 20.92
N ALA A 192 -12.04 26.90 20.27
CA ALA A 192 -13.09 27.89 20.50
C ALA A 192 -14.48 27.32 20.19
N HIS A 193 -14.62 26.65 19.04
CA HIS A 193 -15.87 26.01 18.62
C HIS A 193 -16.28 24.89 19.59
N ARG A 194 -15.31 24.08 20.04
CA ARG A 194 -15.53 23.03 21.03
C ARG A 194 -16.13 23.58 22.32
N ILE A 195 -15.55 24.65 22.87
CA ILE A 195 -15.99 25.24 24.14
C ILE A 195 -17.35 25.93 23.99
N GLU A 196 -17.55 26.70 22.92
CA GLU A 196 -18.81 27.41 22.64
C GLU A 196 -20.01 26.46 22.58
N ASN A 197 -19.81 25.26 22.03
CA ASN A 197 -20.87 24.27 21.83
C ASN A 197 -20.90 23.17 22.90
N HIS A 198 -20.08 23.27 23.95
CA HIS A 198 -19.96 22.27 25.01
C HIS A 198 -19.66 20.85 24.50
N TYR A 199 -18.84 20.77 23.45
CA TYR A 199 -18.42 19.50 22.86
C TYR A 199 -17.20 18.91 23.57
N PHE A 200 -17.08 17.60 23.44
CA PHE A 200 -15.92 16.82 23.83
C PHE A 200 -15.01 16.52 22.62
N PRO A 201 -13.69 16.53 22.80
CA PRO A 201 -12.80 15.95 21.80
C PRO A 201 -12.96 14.42 21.77
N VAL A 202 -12.80 13.83 20.60
CA VAL A 202 -13.00 12.41 20.33
C VAL A 202 -11.70 11.77 19.87
N LEU A 203 -10.91 11.24 20.80
CA LEU A 203 -9.66 10.54 20.48
C LEU A 203 -9.92 9.24 19.71
N GLY A 204 -10.86 8.43 20.20
CA GLY A 204 -11.11 7.09 19.69
C GLY A 204 -11.66 6.15 20.77
N ASP A 205 -12.19 5.02 20.32
CA ASP A 205 -12.83 4.01 21.14
C ASP A 205 -12.64 2.59 20.58
N GLY A 206 -12.71 1.58 21.44
CA GLY A 206 -12.60 0.17 21.08
C GLY A 206 -11.45 -0.57 21.77
N ASN A 207 -11.10 -1.75 21.25
CA ASN A 207 -10.10 -2.63 21.82
C ASN A 207 -8.66 -2.08 21.65
N PRO A 208 -7.93 -1.81 22.75
CA PRO A 208 -6.54 -1.34 22.67
C PRO A 208 -5.59 -2.32 21.98
N ASP A 209 -6.00 -3.59 21.83
CA ASP A 209 -5.26 -4.61 21.12
C ASP A 209 -5.84 -5.00 19.75
N ALA A 210 -6.78 -4.21 19.22
CA ALA A 210 -7.40 -4.46 17.92
C ALA A 210 -6.38 -4.76 16.81
N ASN A 211 -6.73 -5.69 15.93
CA ASN A 211 -5.98 -5.96 14.71
C ASN A 211 -6.37 -4.99 13.58
N ILE A 212 -7.60 -4.48 13.62
CA ILE A 212 -8.18 -3.57 12.63
C ILE A 212 -8.36 -2.19 13.28
N LEU A 213 -7.73 -1.17 12.71
CA LEU A 213 -7.86 0.22 13.12
C LEU A 213 -8.59 1.03 12.03
N PHE A 214 -9.77 1.55 12.33
CA PHE A 214 -10.50 2.45 11.45
C PHE A 214 -10.15 3.91 11.72
N ILE A 215 -9.95 4.70 10.67
CA ILE A 215 -9.64 6.13 10.76
C ILE A 215 -10.61 6.93 9.90
N GLY A 216 -11.58 7.59 10.53
CA GLY A 216 -12.54 8.48 9.90
C GLY A 216 -12.00 9.90 9.65
N GLN A 217 -12.92 10.78 9.24
CA GLN A 217 -12.62 12.18 8.95
C GLN A 217 -12.56 13.03 10.22
N GLY A 218 -13.64 13.06 11.00
CA GLY A 218 -13.78 13.91 12.17
C GLY A 218 -15.10 13.62 12.90
N PRO A 219 -15.28 14.15 14.11
CA PRO A 219 -16.49 13.94 14.88
C PRO A 219 -17.71 14.63 14.25
N GLY A 220 -18.81 13.90 14.13
CA GLY A 220 -20.14 14.46 13.95
C GLY A 220 -20.65 15.11 15.23
N GLU A 221 -21.90 15.58 15.21
CA GLU A 221 -22.51 16.27 16.36
C GLU A 221 -22.71 15.32 17.54
N TYR A 222 -23.33 14.16 17.30
CA TYR A 222 -23.55 13.14 18.32
C TYR A 222 -22.23 12.61 18.90
N GLU A 223 -21.22 12.43 18.06
CA GLU A 223 -19.88 12.02 18.48
C GLU A 223 -19.26 13.06 19.41
N ALA A 224 -19.33 14.34 19.05
CA ALA A 224 -18.79 15.43 19.84
C ALA A 224 -19.54 15.64 21.15
N MET A 225 -20.85 15.40 21.19
CA MET A 225 -21.64 15.44 22.43
C MET A 225 -21.29 14.30 23.40
N GLN A 226 -20.88 13.14 22.89
CA GLN A 226 -20.62 11.96 23.72
C GLN A 226 -19.13 11.69 23.98
N GLY A 227 -18.23 12.26 23.17
CA GLY A 227 -16.80 11.94 23.23
C GLY A 227 -16.44 10.60 22.58
N ILE A 228 -17.36 9.99 21.83
CA ILE A 228 -17.24 8.63 21.26
C ILE A 228 -17.35 8.69 19.74
N PRO A 229 -16.44 8.06 18.97
CA PRO A 229 -16.46 8.12 17.51
C PRO A 229 -17.58 7.27 16.91
N PHE A 230 -18.09 7.70 15.75
CA PHE A 230 -19.05 6.94 14.93
C PHE A 230 -20.31 6.49 15.70
N VAL A 231 -20.98 7.37 16.43
CA VAL A 231 -22.24 7.03 17.15
C VAL A 231 -23.50 7.57 16.45
N GLY A 232 -23.35 8.31 15.35
CA GLY A 232 -24.46 8.71 14.47
C GLY A 232 -24.73 7.72 13.33
N ALA A 233 -25.46 8.17 12.30
CA ALA A 233 -25.90 7.33 11.18
C ALA A 233 -24.76 6.66 10.39
N SER A 234 -23.60 7.32 10.25
CA SER A 234 -22.41 6.68 9.65
C SER A 234 -21.84 5.57 10.53
N GLY A 235 -22.05 5.66 11.85
CA GLY A 235 -21.74 4.62 12.82
C GLY A 235 -22.61 3.39 12.67
N ASP A 236 -23.92 3.58 12.52
CA ASP A 236 -24.86 2.47 12.31
C ASP A 236 -24.50 1.65 11.06
N VAL A 237 -24.12 2.34 9.98
CA VAL A 237 -23.61 1.70 8.75
C VAL A 237 -22.32 0.94 9.04
N LEU A 238 -21.38 1.55 9.77
CA LEU A 238 -20.12 0.89 10.10
C LEU A 238 -20.36 -0.40 10.90
N ASP A 239 -21.25 -0.36 11.89
CA ASP A 239 -21.61 -1.53 12.70
C ASP A 239 -22.26 -2.63 11.86
N GLU A 240 -23.17 -2.28 10.93
CA GLU A 240 -23.72 -3.23 9.97
C GLU A 240 -22.61 -3.89 9.13
N MET A 241 -21.67 -3.11 8.60
CA MET A 241 -20.59 -3.65 7.76
C MET A 241 -19.67 -4.57 8.56
N LEU A 242 -19.36 -4.24 9.82
CA LEU A 242 -18.60 -5.10 10.72
C LEU A 242 -19.28 -6.46 10.93
N LEU A 243 -20.60 -6.48 11.12
CA LEU A 243 -21.37 -7.71 11.26
C LEU A 243 -21.25 -8.62 10.03
N THR A 244 -21.12 -8.06 8.82
CA THR A 244 -20.96 -8.87 7.58
C THR A 244 -19.67 -9.67 7.52
N ILE A 245 -18.68 -9.32 8.35
CA ILE A 245 -17.41 -10.02 8.48
C ILE A 245 -17.25 -10.70 9.85
N GLY A 246 -18.33 -10.78 10.64
CA GLY A 246 -18.35 -11.47 11.92
C GLY A 246 -17.69 -10.70 13.07
N LEU A 247 -17.50 -9.38 12.91
CA LEU A 247 -16.92 -8.52 13.94
C LEU A 247 -17.98 -7.64 14.59
N LYS A 248 -17.69 -7.21 15.80
CA LYS A 248 -18.36 -6.11 16.49
C LYS A 248 -17.41 -4.93 16.63
N ARG A 249 -17.96 -3.77 16.97
CA ARG A 249 -17.19 -2.57 17.28
C ARG A 249 -16.10 -2.81 18.33
N GLU A 250 -16.43 -3.56 19.38
CA GLU A 250 -15.54 -3.92 20.48
C GLU A 250 -14.34 -4.79 20.07
N ASP A 251 -14.35 -5.40 18.88
CA ASP A 251 -13.20 -6.15 18.36
C ASP A 251 -12.18 -5.26 17.63
N THR A 252 -12.57 -4.01 17.36
CA THR A 252 -11.83 -3.05 16.53
C THR A 252 -11.41 -1.85 17.36
N TYR A 253 -10.58 -0.97 16.80
CA TYR A 253 -10.36 0.37 17.34
C TYR A 253 -10.74 1.41 16.28
N ILE A 254 -11.47 2.44 16.67
CA ILE A 254 -11.99 3.46 15.76
C ILE A 254 -11.50 4.83 16.24
N THR A 255 -10.99 5.63 15.30
CA THR A 255 -10.54 7.01 15.53
C THR A 255 -10.84 7.89 14.31
N ASN A 256 -10.40 9.15 14.34
CA ASN A 256 -10.57 10.13 13.26
C ASN A 256 -9.26 10.87 12.99
N ILE A 257 -9.12 11.45 11.80
CA ILE A 257 -7.93 12.24 11.45
C ILE A 257 -7.89 13.61 12.14
N ILE A 258 -9.06 14.17 12.47
CA ILE A 258 -9.19 15.31 13.40
C ILE A 258 -10.06 14.89 14.60
N HIS A 259 -9.80 15.46 15.78
CA HIS A 259 -10.45 15.00 17.02
C HIS A 259 -11.47 15.98 17.62
N ASP A 260 -11.60 17.19 17.09
CA ASP A 260 -12.69 18.10 17.43
C ASP A 260 -13.67 18.19 16.26
N ARG A 261 -14.95 18.45 16.53
CA ARG A 261 -15.94 18.76 15.49
C ARG A 261 -15.59 20.09 14.81
N THR A 262 -15.71 20.11 13.48
CA THR A 262 -15.60 21.34 12.71
C THR A 262 -16.92 22.13 12.73
N PRO A 263 -16.88 23.47 12.66
CA PRO A 263 -18.07 24.29 12.46
C PRO A 263 -18.86 23.82 11.23
N ASP A 264 -20.18 23.75 11.35
CA ASP A 264 -21.09 23.31 10.28
C ASP A 264 -20.76 21.94 9.66
N ASN A 265 -20.02 21.10 10.38
CA ASN A 265 -19.55 19.79 9.89
C ASN A 265 -18.74 19.90 8.59
N ARG A 266 -18.07 21.04 8.35
CA ARG A 266 -17.24 21.24 7.15
C ARG A 266 -16.07 20.25 7.11
N ASP A 267 -15.50 20.11 5.93
CA ASP A 267 -14.25 19.37 5.77
C ASP A 267 -13.09 19.97 6.60
N PRO A 268 -12.17 19.12 7.11
CA PRO A 268 -11.01 19.59 7.84
C PRO A 268 -10.04 20.32 6.92
N ILE A 269 -9.43 21.39 7.43
CA ILE A 269 -8.37 22.11 6.72
C ILE A 269 -6.99 21.51 7.04
N PRO A 270 -5.96 21.75 6.20
CA PRO A 270 -4.62 21.19 6.43
C PRO A 270 -4.03 21.48 7.80
N ALA A 271 -4.21 22.70 8.32
CA ALA A 271 -3.69 23.09 9.64
C ALA A 271 -4.35 22.32 10.80
N GLU A 272 -5.63 21.94 10.66
CA GLU A 272 -6.31 21.09 11.65
C GLU A 272 -5.76 19.68 11.62
N ILE A 273 -5.59 19.10 10.42
CA ILE A 273 -4.99 17.77 10.26
C ILE A 273 -3.56 17.75 10.81
N GLU A 274 -2.77 18.78 10.54
CA GLU A 274 -1.39 18.89 11.05
C GLU A 274 -1.35 18.96 12.58
N PHE A 275 -2.27 19.70 13.19
CA PHE A 275 -2.38 19.76 14.65
C PHE A 275 -2.72 18.39 15.27
N TYR A 276 -3.64 17.63 14.67
CA TYR A 276 -4.08 16.34 15.21
C TYR A 276 -3.23 15.15 14.81
N ALA A 277 -2.42 15.27 13.76
CA ALA A 277 -1.55 14.22 13.25
C ALA A 277 -0.73 13.50 14.35
N PRO A 278 -0.11 14.19 15.33
CA PRO A 278 0.63 13.52 16.40
C PRO A 278 -0.24 12.58 17.27
N TYR A 279 -1.52 12.90 17.47
CA TYR A 279 -2.44 12.06 18.25
C TYR A 279 -2.79 10.79 17.48
N VAL A 280 -3.11 10.92 16.19
CA VAL A 280 -3.42 9.79 15.29
C VAL A 280 -2.22 8.86 15.18
N ASP A 281 -1.03 9.44 15.00
CA ASP A 281 0.22 8.69 14.99
C ASP A 281 0.44 7.91 16.26
N ARG A 282 0.19 8.55 17.41
CA ARG A 282 0.34 7.89 18.70
C ARG A 282 -0.69 6.79 18.91
N VAL A 283 -1.92 6.95 18.44
CA VAL A 283 -2.93 5.87 18.43
C VAL A 283 -2.43 4.69 17.61
N ILE A 284 -1.92 4.91 16.38
CA ILE A 284 -1.39 3.83 15.54
C ILE A 284 -0.22 3.12 16.24
N GLU A 285 0.69 3.87 16.88
CA GLU A 285 1.84 3.33 17.61
C GLU A 285 1.44 2.52 18.86
N ILE A 286 0.37 2.91 19.56
CA ILE A 286 -0.12 2.20 20.74
C ILE A 286 -0.89 0.94 20.32
N ILE A 287 -1.81 1.07 19.37
CA ILE A 287 -2.66 -0.04 18.91
C ILE A 287 -1.81 -1.09 18.21
N GLN A 288 -0.90 -0.68 17.32
CA GLN A 288 -0.09 -1.56 16.47
C GLN A 288 -0.97 -2.53 15.65
N PRO A 289 -1.89 -2.02 14.81
CA PRO A 289 -2.81 -2.86 14.05
C PRO A 289 -2.08 -3.61 12.93
N GLY A 290 -2.63 -4.77 12.53
CA GLY A 290 -2.21 -5.47 11.31
C GLY A 290 -2.81 -4.84 10.05
N VAL A 291 -3.95 -4.14 10.16
CA VAL A 291 -4.53 -3.34 9.08
C VAL A 291 -5.07 -1.99 9.56
N ILE A 292 -4.73 -0.94 8.82
CA ILE A 292 -5.24 0.42 8.98
C ILE A 292 -6.27 0.68 7.88
N VAL A 293 -7.47 1.08 8.25
CA VAL A 293 -8.61 1.27 7.35
C VAL A 293 -8.99 2.76 7.33
N PRO A 294 -8.38 3.56 6.44
CA PRO A 294 -8.82 4.93 6.24
C PRO A 294 -10.19 4.97 5.56
N LEU A 295 -11.15 5.58 6.24
CA LEU A 295 -12.52 5.81 5.77
C LEU A 295 -12.62 7.17 5.08
N GLY A 296 -12.57 7.16 3.75
CA GLY A 296 -12.69 8.36 2.91
C GLY A 296 -11.36 9.05 2.58
N ARG A 297 -11.45 10.15 1.83
CA ARG A 297 -10.31 10.77 1.14
C ARG A 297 -9.27 11.41 2.09
N PHE A 298 -9.71 11.96 3.22
CA PHE A 298 -8.84 12.71 4.13
C PHE A 298 -7.91 11.79 4.92
N SER A 299 -8.48 10.80 5.60
CA SER A 299 -7.70 9.79 6.32
C SER A 299 -6.83 8.98 5.36
N MET A 300 -7.34 8.63 4.17
CA MET A 300 -6.54 7.96 3.13
C MET A 300 -5.33 8.81 2.74
N GLY A 301 -5.55 10.06 2.36
CA GLY A 301 -4.47 10.96 1.93
C GLY A 301 -3.44 11.22 3.02
N TYR A 302 -3.83 11.21 4.30
CA TYR A 302 -2.88 11.29 5.41
C TYR A 302 -2.05 10.02 5.55
N ILE A 303 -2.69 8.85 5.65
CA ILE A 303 -2.02 7.56 5.88
C ILE A 303 -1.07 7.22 4.73
N LEU A 304 -1.48 7.41 3.48
CA LEU A 304 -0.61 7.15 2.33
C LEU A 304 0.65 8.04 2.34
N ARG A 305 0.54 9.31 2.73
CA ARG A 305 1.69 10.22 2.85
C ARG A 305 2.58 9.87 4.03
N LYS A 306 1.99 9.52 5.18
CA LYS A 306 2.70 9.13 6.40
C LYS A 306 3.67 7.98 6.13
N TYR A 307 3.22 6.98 5.39
CA TYR A 307 4.01 5.79 5.06
C TYR A 307 4.73 5.88 3.71
N ASP A 308 4.77 7.07 3.11
CA ASP A 308 5.42 7.36 1.83
C ASP A 308 5.05 6.42 0.68
N LEU A 309 3.79 5.96 0.66
CA LEU A 309 3.33 5.00 -0.34
C LEU A 309 3.28 5.60 -1.75
N PRO A 310 3.57 4.83 -2.81
CA PRO A 310 3.52 5.31 -4.19
C PRO A 310 2.12 5.80 -4.59
N GLU A 311 1.07 5.23 -3.99
CA GLU A 311 -0.33 5.57 -4.24
C GLU A 311 -0.76 6.91 -3.62
N LYS A 312 0.11 7.63 -2.88
CA LYS A 312 -0.24 8.88 -2.17
C LYS A 312 -0.81 10.01 -3.03
N ARG A 313 -0.73 9.91 -4.36
CA ARG A 313 -1.33 10.85 -5.33
C ARG A 313 -2.64 10.35 -5.96
N MET A 314 -3.05 9.12 -5.68
CA MET A 314 -4.26 8.51 -6.24
C MET A 314 -5.51 8.93 -5.46
N ARG A 315 -6.67 8.86 -6.11
CA ARG A 315 -7.98 9.22 -5.53
C ARG A 315 -8.62 7.99 -4.88
N ILE A 316 -9.52 8.24 -3.90
CA ILE A 316 -10.25 7.17 -3.21
C ILE A 316 -11.00 6.25 -4.18
N GLY A 317 -11.60 6.82 -5.25
CA GLY A 317 -12.28 6.03 -6.28
C GLY A 317 -11.39 5.10 -7.10
N GLN A 318 -10.07 5.25 -7.03
CA GLN A 318 -9.10 4.37 -7.69
C GLN A 318 -8.53 3.31 -6.72
N LEU A 319 -8.66 3.53 -5.41
CA LEU A 319 -7.97 2.76 -4.38
C LEU A 319 -8.89 2.00 -3.42
N HIS A 320 -10.16 2.38 -3.31
CA HIS A 320 -11.05 1.70 -2.38
C HIS A 320 -11.09 0.18 -2.65
N GLY A 321 -11.10 -0.62 -1.59
CA GLY A 321 -11.09 -2.08 -1.68
C GLY A 321 -9.74 -2.70 -2.08
N LYS A 322 -8.70 -1.91 -2.37
CA LYS A 322 -7.36 -2.43 -2.68
C LYS A 322 -6.53 -2.50 -1.40
N LEU A 323 -6.07 -3.70 -1.08
CA LEU A 323 -5.20 -3.95 0.05
C LEU A 323 -3.75 -3.57 -0.31
N LEU A 324 -3.21 -2.56 0.37
CA LEU A 324 -1.85 -2.05 0.16
C LEU A 324 -0.94 -2.50 1.29
N GLN A 325 0.27 -2.96 0.98
CA GLN A 325 1.24 -3.35 2.01
C GLN A 325 2.09 -2.15 2.42
N THR A 326 2.44 -2.08 3.71
CA THR A 326 3.34 -1.06 4.24
C THR A 326 4.25 -1.62 5.33
N GLN A 327 5.34 -0.90 5.62
CA GLN A 327 6.20 -1.17 6.76
C GLN A 327 6.00 -0.12 7.85
N THR A 328 5.83 -0.60 9.06
CA THR A 328 5.63 0.21 10.26
C THR A 328 6.76 -0.06 11.27
N LYS A 329 6.81 0.72 12.34
CA LYS A 329 7.74 0.47 13.45
C LYS A 329 7.49 -0.88 14.14
N HIS A 330 6.29 -1.43 14.04
CA HIS A 330 5.89 -2.71 14.63
C HIS A 330 5.87 -3.86 13.61
N GLY A 331 6.46 -3.66 12.42
CA GLY A 331 6.56 -4.67 11.37
C GLY A 331 5.66 -4.38 10.17
N SER A 332 5.44 -5.41 9.35
CA SER A 332 4.57 -5.30 8.17
C SER A 332 3.12 -5.14 8.58
N ALA A 333 2.44 -4.20 7.93
CA ALA A 333 1.01 -3.95 8.10
C ALA A 333 0.37 -3.71 6.74
N PHE A 334 -0.95 -3.64 6.73
CA PHE A 334 -1.74 -3.34 5.56
C PHE A 334 -2.51 -2.03 5.71
N ILE A 335 -2.80 -1.41 4.58
CA ILE A 335 -3.69 -0.26 4.47
C ILE A 335 -4.80 -0.65 3.50
N LEU A 336 -6.05 -0.54 3.94
CA LEU A 336 -7.23 -0.78 3.10
C LEU A 336 -8.06 0.49 3.03
N PRO A 337 -7.89 1.32 1.99
CA PRO A 337 -8.78 2.45 1.78
C PRO A 337 -10.20 1.98 1.52
N ILE A 338 -11.18 2.62 2.17
CA ILE A 338 -12.61 2.35 1.96
C ILE A 338 -13.34 3.69 1.86
N TYR A 339 -14.46 3.74 1.13
CA TYR A 339 -15.34 4.90 1.18
C TYR A 339 -15.82 5.21 2.60
N HIS A 340 -16.07 6.49 2.88
CA HIS A 340 -16.64 6.86 4.17
C HIS A 340 -18.06 6.28 4.31
N PRO A 341 -18.43 5.68 5.46
CA PRO A 341 -19.76 5.08 5.64
C PRO A 341 -20.93 6.02 5.35
N ALA A 342 -20.77 7.32 5.57
CA ALA A 342 -21.80 8.32 5.22
C ALA A 342 -22.20 8.31 3.73
N MET A 343 -21.35 7.83 2.82
CA MET A 343 -21.66 7.74 1.39
C MET A 343 -22.86 6.82 1.11
N VAL A 344 -23.04 5.73 1.86
CA VAL A 344 -24.09 4.74 1.53
C VAL A 344 -25.49 5.17 1.94
N LEU A 345 -25.62 6.29 2.67
CA LEU A 345 -26.91 6.90 3.00
C LEU A 345 -27.64 7.40 1.74
N TYR A 346 -26.95 7.48 0.60
CA TYR A 346 -27.47 8.04 -0.64
C TYR A 346 -27.82 6.98 -1.72
N SER A 347 -27.33 5.73 -1.61
CA SER A 347 -27.58 4.70 -2.64
C SER A 347 -27.36 3.25 -2.15
N ALA A 348 -28.25 2.34 -2.57
CA ALA A 348 -28.11 0.90 -2.35
C ALA A 348 -26.84 0.32 -3.02
N ARG A 349 -26.45 0.86 -4.19
CA ARG A 349 -25.24 0.43 -4.91
C ARG A 349 -23.97 0.74 -4.11
N GLU A 350 -23.94 1.89 -3.45
CA GLU A 350 -22.79 2.29 -2.63
C GLU A 350 -22.66 1.40 -1.39
N ARG A 351 -23.79 0.95 -0.83
CA ARG A 351 -23.83 -0.03 0.27
C ARG A 351 -23.24 -1.38 -0.14
N ASP A 352 -23.55 -1.86 -1.34
CA ASP A 352 -22.98 -3.12 -1.85
C ASP A 352 -21.48 -3.00 -2.13
N THR A 353 -21.03 -1.88 -2.68
CA THR A 353 -19.58 -1.60 -2.84
C THR A 353 -18.89 -1.62 -1.48
N LEU A 354 -19.45 -0.95 -0.47
CA LEU A 354 -18.89 -0.92 0.88
C LEU A 354 -18.82 -2.31 1.49
N ARG A 355 -19.88 -3.12 1.32
CA ARG A 355 -19.91 -4.52 1.78
C ARG A 355 -18.80 -5.35 1.12
N GLN A 356 -18.55 -5.17 -0.18
CA GLN A 356 -17.48 -5.87 -0.90
C GLN A 356 -16.10 -5.46 -0.40
N ASP A 357 -15.87 -4.16 -0.16
CA ASP A 357 -14.60 -3.66 0.39
C ASP A 357 -14.33 -4.27 1.77
N PHE A 358 -15.36 -4.38 2.63
CA PHE A 358 -15.23 -5.02 3.94
C PHE A 358 -14.86 -6.49 3.87
N GLN A 359 -15.23 -7.23 2.81
CA GLN A 359 -14.80 -8.64 2.68
C GLN A 359 -13.28 -8.80 2.64
N GLN A 360 -12.54 -7.77 2.20
CA GLN A 360 -11.08 -7.76 2.20
C GLN A 360 -10.49 -7.78 3.62
N LEU A 361 -11.29 -7.47 4.65
CA LEU A 361 -10.87 -7.50 6.05
C LEU A 361 -10.96 -8.89 6.69
N LYS A 362 -11.65 -9.87 6.08
CA LYS A 362 -11.80 -11.22 6.65
C LYS A 362 -10.50 -11.90 7.08
N PRO A 363 -9.38 -11.76 6.37
CA PRO A 363 -8.11 -12.35 6.82
C PRO A 363 -7.54 -11.75 8.12
N PHE A 364 -8.05 -10.60 8.57
CA PHE A 364 -7.61 -9.90 9.77
C PHE A 364 -8.52 -10.14 10.98
N VAL A 365 -9.61 -10.89 10.80
CA VAL A 365 -10.59 -11.26 11.84
C VAL A 365 -10.03 -12.30 12.79
#